data_AF-A0A653DU08-F1
#
_entry.id   AF-A0A653DU08-F1
#
_cell.length_a   1.000
_cell.length_b   1.000
_cell.length_c   1.000
_cell.angle_alpha   90.00
_cell.angle_beta   90.00
_cell.angle_gamma   90.00
#
_symmetry.space_group_name_H-M   'P 1'
#
loop_
_entity.id
_entity.type
_entity.pdbx_description
1 polymer ?
#
loop_
_entity_poly.entity_id
_entity_poly.type
_entity_poly.pdbx_seq_one_letter_code
_entity_poly.pdbx_strand_id
1 'polypeptide(L)'
;MAMANKILNWFLTDAGKQFCVYAAAAFSTSTVFVHFAPHTFLLDKYEEFLHLYRKGVAVGLPDKLIERFQKTLEILQVKKDDQHLYKPFFCYGFDVLSAGSAYSRFGVRVGLPFYFTHESKDEIDKSRIKKK
;
A
#
# COMPACT_ATOMS: atom_id res chain seq x y z
N MET A 1 40.71 7.83 -17.65
CA MET A 1 41.10 8.81 -16.61
C MET A 1 40.77 10.26 -16.99
N ALA A 2 41.19 10.77 -18.15
CA ALA A 2 40.93 12.17 -18.54
C ALA A 2 39.44 12.58 -18.57
N MET A 3 38.55 11.68 -19.01
CA MET A 3 37.10 11.95 -19.06
C MET A 3 36.46 12.01 -17.67
N ALA A 4 36.85 11.11 -16.76
CA ALA A 4 36.41 11.12 -15.36
C ALA A 4 36.85 12.41 -14.65
N ASN A 5 38.09 12.85 -14.86
CA ASN A 5 38.58 14.11 -14.30
C ASN A 5 37.84 15.33 -14.87
N LYS A 6 37.45 15.30 -16.15
CA LYS A 6 36.62 16.37 -16.74
C LYS A 6 35.22 16.44 -16.11
N ILE A 7 34.60 15.29 -15.85
CA ILE A 7 33.28 15.21 -15.19
C ILE A 7 33.39 15.71 -13.73
N LEU A 8 34.42 15.25 -12.99
CA LEU A 8 34.66 15.71 -11.62
C LEU A 8 34.92 17.21 -11.54
N ASN A 9 35.72 17.75 -12.46
CA ASN A 9 35.99 19.19 -12.51
C ASN A 9 34.74 20.01 -12.89
N TRP A 10 33.82 19.45 -13.69
CA TRP A 10 32.56 20.12 -14.01
C TRP A 10 31.69 20.33 -12.77
N PHE A 11 31.62 19.35 -11.86
CA PHE A 11 30.87 19.50 -10.60
C PHE A 11 31.41 20.62 -9.70
N LEU A 12 32.67 21.02 -9.86
CA LEU A 12 33.27 22.13 -9.11
C LEU A 12 32.93 23.51 -9.71
N THR A 13 32.42 23.58 -10.93
CA THR A 13 31.94 24.82 -11.56
C THR A 13 30.63 25.29 -10.92
N ASP A 14 30.27 26.57 -11.10
CA ASP A 14 29.02 27.10 -10.55
C ASP A 14 27.78 26.42 -11.14
N ALA A 15 27.82 26.08 -12.44
CA ALA A 15 26.77 25.29 -13.08
C ALA A 15 26.64 23.88 -12.47
N GLY A 16 27.77 23.22 -12.22
CA GLY A 16 27.80 21.90 -11.59
C GLY A 16 27.28 21.91 -10.15
N LYS A 17 27.64 22.94 -9.37
CA LYS A 17 27.13 23.14 -8.00
C LYS A 17 25.61 23.39 -7.98
N GLN A 18 25.10 24.25 -8.87
CA GLN A 18 23.66 24.49 -9.01
C GLN A 18 22.92 23.20 -9.39
N PHE A 19 23.46 22.44 -10.35
CA PHE A 19 22.91 21.13 -10.70
C PHE A 19 22.83 20.20 -9.49
N CYS A 20 23.88 20.08 -8.69
CA CYS A 20 23.87 19.24 -7.48
C CYS A 20 22.79 19.67 -6.49
N VAL A 21 22.61 20.97 -6.27
CA VAL A 21 21.57 21.48 -5.37
C VAL A 21 20.17 21.11 -5.88
N TYR A 22 19.89 21.35 -7.17
CA TYR A 22 18.60 20.99 -7.76
C TYR A 22 18.36 19.49 -7.79
N ALA A 23 19.39 18.69 -8.11
CA ALA A 23 19.29 17.24 -8.12
C ALA A 23 19.04 16.68 -6.72
N ALA A 24 19.76 17.17 -5.71
CA ALA A 24 19.55 16.78 -4.31
C ALA A 24 18.15 17.16 -3.83
N ALA A 25 17.70 18.39 -4.10
CA ALA A 25 16.37 18.85 -3.75
C ALA A 25 15.28 18.02 -4.45
N ALA A 26 15.41 17.79 -5.76
CA ALA A 26 14.47 16.99 -6.53
C ALA A 26 14.38 15.56 -5.99
N PHE A 27 15.53 14.93 -5.69
CA PHE A 27 15.57 13.58 -5.15
C PHE A 27 14.94 13.49 -3.75
N SER A 28 15.26 14.41 -2.85
CA SER A 28 14.67 14.43 -1.51
C SER A 28 13.16 14.65 -1.54
N THR A 29 12.69 15.61 -2.35
CA THR A 29 11.26 15.89 -2.49
C THR A 29 10.52 14.72 -3.14
N SER A 30 11.10 14.12 -4.18
CA SER A 30 10.51 12.96 -4.85
C SER A 30 10.41 11.76 -3.90
N THR A 31 11.42 11.53 -3.07
CA THR A 31 11.40 10.43 -2.10
C THR A 31 10.27 10.59 -1.09
N VAL A 32 10.10 11.78 -0.52
CA VAL A 32 8.97 12.09 0.37
C VAL A 32 7.65 11.90 -0.37
N PHE A 33 7.55 12.38 -1.61
CA PHE A 33 6.32 12.25 -2.39
C PHE A 33 5.95 10.80 -2.68
N VAL A 34 6.91 9.98 -3.13
CA VAL A 34 6.70 8.55 -3.39
C VAL A 34 6.30 7.80 -2.12
N HIS A 35 6.83 8.18 -0.97
CA HIS A 35 6.47 7.56 0.30
C HIS A 35 5.06 7.97 0.78
N PHE A 36 4.69 9.25 0.68
CA PHE A 36 3.44 9.76 1.26
C PHE A 36 2.23 9.71 0.32
N ALA A 37 2.43 9.80 -1.00
CA ALA A 37 1.33 9.82 -1.95
C ALA A 37 0.45 8.56 -1.89
N PRO A 38 0.98 7.32 -1.79
CA PRO A 38 0.18 6.10 -1.67
C PRO A 38 -0.65 6.03 -0.39
N HIS A 39 -0.28 6.79 0.64
CA HIS A 39 -1.01 6.87 1.91
C HIS A 39 -2.02 8.03 1.96
N THR A 40 -2.19 8.78 0.87
CA THR A 40 -3.04 9.97 0.83
C THR A 40 -3.93 9.97 -0.42
N PHE A 41 -3.68 10.83 -1.39
CA PHE A 41 -4.53 11.00 -2.58
C PHE A 41 -4.36 9.88 -3.62
N LEU A 42 -3.33 9.04 -3.51
CA LEU A 42 -3.19 7.82 -4.33
C LEU A 42 -3.65 6.56 -3.60
N LEU A 43 -4.32 6.69 -2.45
CA LEU A 43 -4.74 5.55 -1.65
C LEU A 43 -5.73 4.63 -2.40
N ASP A 44 -6.61 5.20 -3.23
CA ASP A 44 -7.51 4.40 -4.08
C ASP A 44 -6.75 3.63 -5.17
N LYS A 45 -5.63 4.18 -5.67
CA LYS A 45 -4.75 3.49 -6.62
C LYS A 45 -3.92 2.40 -5.96
N TYR A 46 -3.53 2.60 -4.70
CA TYR A 46 -2.90 1.56 -3.89
C TYR A 46 -3.84 0.37 -3.69
N GLU A 47 -5.11 0.63 -3.35
CA GLU A 47 -6.15 -0.40 -3.27
C GLU A 47 -6.33 -1.12 -4.61
N GLU A 48 -6.53 -0.36 -5.70
CA GLU A 48 -6.72 -0.92 -7.06
C GLU A 48 -5.56 -1.83 -7.47
N PHE A 49 -4.32 -1.46 -7.15
CA PHE A 49 -3.13 -2.24 -7.49
C PHE A 49 -3.03 -3.56 -6.70
N LEU A 50 -3.45 -3.56 -5.43
CA LEU A 50 -3.33 -4.71 -4.55
C LEU A 50 -4.61 -5.54 -4.46
N HIS A 51 -5.71 -5.08 -5.04
CA HIS A 51 -6.99 -5.78 -4.96
C HIS A 51 -6.88 -7.17 -5.59
N LEU A 52 -7.55 -8.14 -4.97
CA LEU A 52 -7.77 -9.44 -5.57
C LEU A 52 -8.76 -9.34 -6.73
N TYR A 53 -8.28 -9.59 -7.94
CA TYR A 53 -9.13 -9.67 -9.13
C TYR A 53 -9.40 -11.12 -9.53
N ARG A 54 -10.64 -11.40 -9.92
CA ARG A 54 -11.03 -12.67 -10.54
C ARG A 54 -11.68 -12.37 -11.88
N LYS A 55 -11.10 -12.88 -12.97
CA LYS A 55 -11.57 -12.62 -14.34
C LYS A 55 -11.67 -11.12 -14.68
N GLY A 56 -10.72 -10.32 -14.19
CA GLY A 56 -10.66 -8.87 -14.44
C GLY A 56 -11.62 -8.03 -13.60
N VAL A 57 -12.36 -8.63 -12.65
CA VAL A 57 -13.28 -7.92 -11.76
C VAL A 57 -12.80 -8.00 -10.32
N ALA A 58 -12.85 -6.87 -9.60
CA ALA A 58 -12.49 -6.79 -8.20
C ALA A 58 -13.43 -7.65 -7.36
N VAL A 59 -12.86 -8.52 -6.52
CA VAL A 59 -13.66 -9.40 -5.65
C VAL A 59 -14.14 -8.60 -4.45
N GLY A 60 -15.46 -8.53 -4.24
CA GLY A 60 -16.06 -7.92 -3.06
C GLY A 60 -15.96 -8.81 -1.83
N LEU A 61 -15.96 -8.22 -0.63
CA LEU A 61 -15.96 -8.98 0.62
C LEU A 61 -17.34 -9.60 0.90
N PRO A 62 -17.40 -10.84 1.41
CA PRO A 62 -18.63 -11.39 1.97
C PRO A 62 -19.07 -10.63 3.23
N ASP A 63 -20.38 -10.50 3.45
CA ASP A 63 -20.96 -9.78 4.60
C ASP A 63 -20.40 -10.25 5.94
N LYS A 64 -20.25 -11.57 6.12
CA LYS A 64 -19.66 -12.15 7.33
C LYS A 64 -18.24 -11.65 7.61
N LEU A 65 -17.44 -11.39 6.58
CA LEU A 65 -16.10 -10.84 6.74
C LEU A 65 -16.15 -9.34 7.07
N ILE A 66 -17.11 -8.60 6.50
CA ILE A 66 -17.37 -7.20 6.83
C ILE A 66 -17.77 -7.07 8.30
N GLU A 67 -18.69 -7.90 8.79
CA GLU A 67 -19.09 -7.95 10.20
C GLU A 67 -17.92 -8.26 11.13
N ARG A 68 -17.07 -9.25 10.77
CA ARG A 68 -15.84 -9.56 11.52
C ARG A 68 -14.87 -8.38 11.54
N PHE A 69 -14.75 -7.65 10.44
CA PHE A 69 -13.91 -6.46 10.35
C PHE A 69 -14.46 -5.35 11.26
N GLN A 70 -15.76 -5.08 11.24
CA GLN A 70 -16.42 -4.11 12.12
C GLN A 70 -16.20 -4.49 13.60
N LYS A 71 -16.41 -5.76 13.97
CA LYS A 71 -16.13 -6.26 15.31
C LYS A 71 -14.66 -6.07 15.70
N THR A 72 -13.74 -6.22 14.76
CA THR A 72 -12.32 -5.91 14.99
C THR A 72 -12.11 -4.45 15.34
N LEU A 73 -12.76 -3.51 14.64
CA LEU A 73 -12.69 -2.09 14.96
C LEU A 73 -13.25 -1.78 16.36
N GLU A 74 -14.32 -2.46 16.76
CA GLU A 74 -14.90 -2.35 18.11
C GLU A 74 -13.94 -2.86 19.19
N ILE A 75 -13.32 -4.03 18.98
CA ILE A 75 -12.33 -4.62 19.90
C ILE A 75 -11.12 -3.69 20.05
N LEU A 76 -10.67 -3.08 18.95
CA LEU A 76 -9.58 -2.11 18.93
C LEU A 76 -10.00 -0.74 19.48
N GLN A 77 -11.27 -0.57 19.88
CA GLN A 77 -11.83 0.65 20.44
C GLN A 77 -11.69 1.87 19.52
N VAL A 78 -11.77 1.63 18.20
CA VAL A 78 -11.83 2.72 17.23
C VAL A 78 -13.11 3.51 17.47
N LYS A 79 -12.99 4.84 17.62
CA LYS A 79 -14.12 5.73 17.82
C LYS A 79 -15.15 5.51 16.73
N LYS A 80 -16.44 5.41 17.10
CA LYS A 80 -17.53 5.15 16.14
C LYS A 80 -17.51 6.11 14.96
N ASP A 81 -17.23 7.40 15.22
CA ASP A 81 -17.16 8.43 14.20
C ASP A 81 -16.00 8.22 13.22
N ASP A 82 -14.92 7.54 13.62
CA ASP A 82 -13.75 7.29 12.78
C ASP A 82 -13.81 5.93 12.05
N GLN A 83 -14.72 5.04 12.44
CA GLN A 83 -14.78 3.68 11.86
C GLN A 83 -15.02 3.68 10.34
N HIS A 84 -15.77 4.66 9.82
CA HIS A 84 -16.02 4.80 8.39
C HIS A 84 -14.76 5.10 7.57
N LEU A 85 -13.67 5.56 8.21
CA LEU A 85 -12.39 5.81 7.56
C LEU A 85 -11.64 4.52 7.23
N TYR A 86 -11.98 3.41 7.89
CA TYR A 86 -11.33 2.11 7.69
C TYR A 86 -12.11 1.30 6.67
N LYS A 87 -11.54 1.13 5.47
CA LYS A 87 -12.19 0.37 4.39
C LYS A 87 -11.43 -0.93 4.13
N PRO A 88 -12.06 -2.09 4.38
CA PRO A 88 -11.47 -3.37 4.03
C PRO A 88 -11.66 -3.66 2.53
N PHE A 89 -10.66 -4.31 1.92
CA PHE A 89 -10.72 -4.85 0.56
C PHE A 89 -10.04 -6.22 0.54
N PHE A 90 -10.32 -7.08 -0.45
CA PHE A 90 -9.51 -8.28 -0.60
C PHE A 90 -8.17 -7.92 -1.24
N CYS A 91 -7.06 -8.25 -0.60
CA CYS A 91 -5.76 -8.11 -1.21
C CYS A 91 -5.27 -9.41 -1.86
N TYR A 92 -4.49 -9.27 -2.91
CA TYR A 92 -3.70 -10.35 -3.46
C TYR A 92 -2.50 -10.65 -2.54
N GLY A 93 -2.27 -11.92 -2.23
CA GLY A 93 -1.15 -12.38 -1.39
C GLY A 93 -1.62 -13.08 -0.11
N PHE A 94 -0.67 -13.29 0.80
CA PHE A 94 -0.89 -14.02 2.05
C PHE A 94 -0.85 -13.14 3.30
N ASP A 95 -0.38 -11.90 3.20
CA ASP A 95 -0.24 -11.02 4.35
C ASP A 95 -1.34 -9.96 4.38
N VAL A 96 -1.74 -9.57 5.58
CA VAL A 96 -2.61 -8.40 5.77
C VAL A 96 -1.80 -7.16 5.41
N LEU A 97 -2.37 -6.34 4.53
CA LEU A 97 -1.75 -5.10 4.08
C LEU A 97 -2.54 -3.91 4.65
N SER A 98 -1.86 -2.82 4.96
CA SER A 98 -2.54 -1.58 5.33
C SER A 98 -1.81 -0.37 4.80
N ALA A 99 -2.58 0.63 4.37
CA ALA A 99 -2.07 1.91 3.92
C ALA A 99 -3.02 3.03 4.31
N GLY A 100 -2.46 4.22 4.48
CA GLY A 100 -3.22 5.41 4.85
C GLY A 100 -3.14 5.68 6.34
N SER A 101 -4.00 6.59 6.81
CA SER A 101 -4.04 7.00 8.21
C SER A 101 -5.43 7.49 8.58
N ALA A 102 -5.90 7.07 9.76
CA ALA A 102 -7.16 7.53 10.33
C ALA A 102 -7.10 9.02 10.77
N TYR A 103 -5.90 9.59 10.87
CA TYR A 103 -5.72 11.03 11.10
C TYR A 103 -5.80 11.85 9.81
N SER A 104 -5.93 11.20 8.65
CA SER A 104 -6.07 11.85 7.36
C SER A 104 -7.48 11.71 6.83
N ARG A 105 -7.94 12.71 6.07
CA ARG A 105 -9.25 12.66 5.38
C ARG A 105 -9.38 11.51 4.35
N PHE A 106 -8.27 10.90 3.94
CA PHE A 106 -8.26 9.81 2.96
C PHE A 106 -8.59 8.45 3.61
N GLY A 107 -8.44 8.36 4.93
CA GLY A 107 -8.70 7.18 5.73
C GLY A 107 -7.63 6.11 5.58
N VAL A 108 -8.03 4.87 5.83
CA VAL A 108 -7.18 3.67 5.85
C VAL A 108 -7.78 2.63 4.91
N ARG A 109 -6.93 1.97 4.13
CA ARG A 109 -7.27 0.75 3.38
C ARG A 109 -6.63 -0.43 4.04
N VAL A 110 -7.43 -1.47 4.28
CA VAL A 110 -6.96 -2.72 4.90
C VAL A 110 -7.19 -3.86 3.93
N GLY A 111 -6.09 -4.38 3.38
CA GLY A 111 -6.08 -5.55 2.53
C GLY A 111 -6.20 -6.81 3.37
N LEU A 112 -7.29 -7.54 3.18
CA LEU A 112 -7.53 -8.84 3.79
C LEU A 112 -7.20 -9.94 2.79
N PRO A 113 -6.33 -10.90 3.15
CA PRO A 113 -6.11 -12.06 2.32
C PRO A 113 -7.38 -12.91 2.15
N PHE A 114 -7.51 -13.55 0.99
CA PHE A 114 -8.69 -14.36 0.68
C PHE A 114 -8.98 -15.44 1.72
N TYR A 115 -7.95 -16.04 2.34
CA TYR A 115 -8.15 -17.12 3.30
C TYR A 115 -8.90 -16.73 4.58
N PHE A 116 -9.09 -15.43 4.85
CA PHE A 116 -9.96 -14.97 5.95
C PHE A 116 -11.44 -15.32 5.75
N THR A 117 -11.83 -15.74 4.53
CA THR A 117 -13.17 -16.28 4.28
C THR A 117 -13.37 -17.68 4.85
N HIS A 118 -12.30 -18.44 5.04
CA HIS A 118 -12.42 -19.82 5.52
C HIS A 118 -12.79 -19.85 7.00
N GLU A 119 -13.71 -20.75 7.36
CA GLU A 119 -14.11 -20.95 8.75
C GLU A 119 -13.38 -22.13 9.39
N SER A 120 -12.93 -23.06 8.57
CA SER A 120 -12.24 -24.26 9.00
C SER A 120 -11.15 -24.66 8.01
N LYS A 121 -10.23 -25.52 8.46
CA LYS A 121 -9.14 -26.06 7.62
C LYS A 121 -9.65 -27.00 6.52
N ASP A 122 -10.91 -27.44 6.60
CA ASP A 122 -11.50 -28.41 5.68
C ASP A 122 -12.08 -27.72 4.43
N GLU A 123 -12.33 -26.42 4.49
CA GLU A 123 -12.78 -25.60 3.34
C GLU A 123 -11.66 -25.23 2.37
N ILE A 124 -10.41 -25.47 2.77
CA ILE A 124 -9.25 -25.17 1.92
C ILE A 124 -9.22 -26.18 0.78
N ASP A 125 -9.32 -25.69 -0.46
CA ASP A 125 -9.12 -26.51 -1.65
C ASP A 125 -7.65 -26.95 -1.76
N LYS A 126 -7.40 -28.20 -1.37
CA LYS A 126 -6.07 -28.82 -1.40
C LYS A 126 -5.73 -29.44 -2.76
N SER A 127 -6.64 -29.42 -3.74
CA SER A 127 -6.45 -30.06 -5.06
C SER A 127 -5.25 -29.50 -5.83
N ARG A 128 -4.91 -28.23 -5.58
CA ARG A 128 -3.82 -27.51 -6.23
C ARG A 128 -2.52 -27.49 -5.41
N ILE A 129 -2.53 -28.01 -4.18
CA ILE A 129 -1.37 -28.02 -3.30
C ILE A 129 -0.50 -29.23 -3.66
N LYS A 130 0.60 -28.99 -4.38
CA LYS A 130 1.62 -30.03 -4.59
C LYS A 130 2.33 -30.31 -3.25
N LYS A 131 2.17 -31.52 -2.72
CA LYS A 131 3.03 -32.02 -1.65
C LYS A 131 4.45 -32.17 -2.22
N LYS A 132 5.43 -31.52 -1.59
CA LYS A 132 6.84 -31.81 -1.81
C LYS A 132 7.22 -33.07 -1.05
#